data_AF-A0A9W3FY61-F1
#
_entry.id   AF-A0A9W3FY61-F1
#
_cell.length_a   1.000
_cell.length_b   1.000
_cell.length_c   1.000
_cell.angle_alpha   90.00
_cell.angle_beta   90.00
_cell.angle_gamma   90.00
#
_symmetry.space_group_name_H-M   'P 1'
#
loop_
_entity.id
_entity.type
_entity.pdbx_description
1 polymer ?
#
loop_
_entity_poly.entity_id
_entity_poly.type
_entity_poly.pdbx_seq_one_letter_code
_entity_poly.pdbx_strand_id
1 'polypeptide(L)'
;MPPKPAPEAPPAPDAPPAPGAPPASGAPPAPEVPPSAAQEPTQSPEELAFYAPDYFYMTIVAALLFPPLGIPAILFSRKTEEANKKSNWDKAYINSGRTGWLDVFAILIGLGIIYYCVLFM
;
A
#
# COMPACT_ATOMS: atom_id res chain seq x y z
N MET A 1 12.21 32.60 -68.76
CA MET A 1 12.21 32.78 -67.29
C MET A 1 11.94 31.43 -66.67
N PRO A 2 12.83 30.91 -65.81
CA PRO A 2 12.70 29.57 -65.23
C PRO A 2 11.56 29.50 -64.19
N PRO A 3 10.91 28.33 -64.02
CA PRO A 3 9.79 28.16 -63.09
C PRO A 3 10.23 28.22 -61.61
N LYS A 4 9.37 28.83 -60.79
CA LYS A 4 9.52 29.01 -59.35
C LYS A 4 9.42 27.66 -58.60
N PRO A 5 10.33 27.32 -57.68
CA PRO A 5 10.26 26.07 -56.92
C PRO A 5 9.03 26.00 -56.01
N ALA A 6 8.43 24.81 -55.91
CA ALA A 6 7.30 24.52 -55.04
C ALA A 6 7.73 24.46 -53.56
N PRO A 7 6.86 24.79 -52.58
CA PRO A 7 7.17 24.71 -51.16
C PRO A 7 7.38 23.25 -50.71
N GLU A 8 8.45 22.99 -49.97
CA GLU A 8 8.73 21.68 -49.36
C GLU A 8 7.68 21.33 -48.30
N ALA A 9 7.24 20.07 -48.29
CA ALA A 9 6.29 19.55 -47.33
C ALA A 9 6.93 19.41 -45.92
N PRO A 10 6.16 19.55 -44.82
CA PRO A 10 6.69 19.42 -43.46
C PRO A 10 7.26 18.02 -43.21
N PRO A 11 8.36 17.91 -42.43
CA PRO A 11 8.92 16.63 -42.05
C PRO A 11 7.91 15.81 -41.24
N ALA A 12 7.82 14.51 -41.55
CA ALA A 12 6.96 13.58 -40.83
C ALA A 12 7.43 13.43 -39.37
N PRO A 13 6.52 13.28 -38.39
CA PRO A 13 6.90 13.03 -37.01
C PRO A 13 7.66 11.70 -36.90
N ASP A 14 8.81 11.72 -36.23
CA ASP A 14 9.62 10.53 -35.98
C ASP A 14 8.82 9.49 -35.19
N ALA A 15 8.82 8.25 -35.70
CA ALA A 15 8.19 7.12 -35.03
C ALA A 15 8.90 6.81 -33.70
N PRO A 16 8.17 6.40 -32.64
CA PRO A 16 8.77 6.10 -31.35
C PRO A 16 9.80 4.95 -31.46
N PRO A 17 10.95 5.05 -30.77
CA PRO A 17 11.98 4.01 -30.83
C PRO A 17 11.47 2.67 -30.28
N ALA A 18 11.74 1.59 -31.00
CA ALA A 18 11.48 0.24 -30.53
C ALA A 18 12.37 -0.10 -29.32
N PRO A 19 11.84 -0.69 -28.23
CA PRO A 19 12.64 -1.07 -27.06
C PRO A 19 13.71 -2.11 -27.43
N GLY A 20 14.99 -1.78 -27.20
CA GLY A 20 16.09 -2.76 -27.19
C GLY A 20 17.20 -2.61 -28.24
N ALA A 21 17.25 -1.52 -29.02
CA ALA A 21 18.41 -1.26 -29.89
C ALA A 21 19.64 -0.82 -29.07
N PRO A 22 20.86 -1.36 -29.34
CA PRO A 22 22.07 -0.98 -28.63
C PRO A 22 22.43 0.49 -28.90
N PRO A 23 22.93 1.25 -27.90
CA PRO A 23 23.17 2.67 -28.05
C PRO A 23 24.31 2.94 -29.05
N ALA A 24 24.04 3.81 -30.03
CA ALA A 24 25.05 4.32 -30.95
C ALA A 24 26.06 5.20 -30.20
N SER A 25 27.34 4.90 -30.37
CA SER A 25 28.45 5.62 -29.75
C SER A 25 28.53 7.04 -30.33
N GLY A 26 28.18 8.07 -29.53
CA GLY A 26 28.43 9.48 -29.90
C GLY A 26 27.35 10.52 -29.58
N ALA A 27 26.23 10.19 -28.92
CA ALA A 27 25.23 11.19 -28.54
C ALA A 27 25.61 11.93 -27.23
N PRO A 28 25.39 13.26 -27.14
CA PRO A 28 25.66 14.04 -25.93
C PRO A 28 24.80 13.54 -24.75
N PRO A 29 25.31 13.61 -23.51
CA PRO A 29 24.60 13.08 -22.34
C PRO A 29 23.25 13.79 -22.16
N ALA A 30 22.19 13.00 -22.08
CA ALA A 30 20.87 13.49 -21.73
C ALA A 30 20.91 14.10 -20.31
N PRO A 31 20.18 15.20 -20.04
CA PRO A 31 20.13 15.79 -18.71
C PRO A 31 19.74 14.75 -17.66
N GLU A 32 20.62 14.55 -16.67
CA GLU A 32 20.36 13.68 -15.53
C GLU A 32 19.14 14.20 -14.78
N VAL A 33 18.04 13.45 -14.85
CA VAL A 33 16.88 13.67 -14.00
C VAL A 33 17.32 13.34 -12.56
N PRO A 34 17.20 14.27 -11.60
CA PRO A 34 17.64 14.02 -10.23
C PRO A 34 16.90 12.80 -9.63
N PRO A 35 17.56 12.00 -8.77
CA PRO A 35 16.98 10.81 -8.21
C PRO A 35 15.72 11.17 -7.43
N SER A 36 14.58 10.65 -7.89
CA SER A 36 13.28 10.82 -7.26
C SER A 36 13.40 10.47 -5.78
N ALA A 37 13.02 11.43 -4.93
CA ALA A 37 12.82 11.23 -3.51
C ALA A 37 12.01 9.94 -3.28
N ALA A 38 12.42 9.17 -2.27
CA ALA A 38 11.80 7.96 -1.74
C ALA A 38 10.33 7.79 -2.18
N GLN A 39 10.11 7.08 -3.28
CA GLN A 39 8.78 6.57 -3.59
C GLN A 39 8.49 5.50 -2.54
N GLU A 40 7.49 5.73 -1.70
CA GLU A 40 6.82 4.61 -1.03
C GLU A 40 6.48 3.59 -2.13
N PRO A 41 6.67 2.27 -1.89
CA PRO A 41 6.41 1.25 -2.88
C PRO A 41 4.97 1.43 -3.39
N THR A 42 4.85 1.95 -4.61
CA THR A 42 3.55 2.26 -5.21
C THR A 42 2.99 0.92 -5.65
N GLN A 43 2.13 0.35 -4.81
CA GLN A 43 1.43 -0.90 -5.11
C GLN A 43 0.62 -0.76 -6.39
N SER A 44 0.62 -1.82 -7.20
CA SER A 44 -0.26 -1.92 -8.36
C SER A 44 -1.73 -1.95 -7.94
N PRO A 45 -2.67 -1.54 -8.80
CA PRO A 45 -4.10 -1.59 -8.50
C PRO A 45 -4.61 -3.00 -8.17
N GLU A 46 -4.01 -4.03 -8.79
CA GLU A 46 -4.31 -5.43 -8.54
C GLU A 46 -3.88 -5.85 -7.14
N GLU A 47 -2.73 -5.37 -6.66
CA GLU A 47 -2.28 -5.58 -5.30
C GLU A 47 -3.25 -4.92 -4.32
N LEU A 48 -3.59 -3.65 -4.50
CA LEU A 48 -4.54 -2.96 -3.62
C LEU A 48 -5.91 -3.65 -3.51
N ALA A 49 -6.32 -4.42 -4.52
CA ALA A 49 -7.56 -5.19 -4.48
C ALA A 49 -7.57 -6.33 -3.44
N PHE A 50 -6.39 -6.82 -3.01
CA PHE A 50 -6.26 -7.93 -2.06
C PHE A 50 -5.99 -7.49 -0.61
N TYR A 51 -6.29 -6.24 -0.26
CA TYR A 51 -6.04 -5.67 1.06
C TYR A 51 -6.75 -6.39 2.21
N ALA A 52 -6.03 -6.76 3.27
CA ALA A 52 -6.62 -7.34 4.47
C ALA A 52 -7.18 -6.23 5.39
N PRO A 53 -8.34 -6.41 6.05
CA PRO A 53 -8.91 -5.40 6.93
C PRO A 53 -7.96 -4.94 8.04
N ASP A 54 -7.92 -3.64 8.29
CA ASP A 54 -7.22 -3.06 9.44
C ASP A 54 -8.21 -2.79 10.59
N TYR A 55 -7.88 -3.33 11.76
CA TYR A 55 -8.69 -3.24 12.97
C TYR A 55 -8.13 -2.24 13.99
N PHE A 56 -7.15 -1.40 13.64
CA PHE A 56 -6.43 -0.53 14.59
C PHE A 56 -7.34 0.15 15.63
N TYR A 57 -8.42 0.82 15.20
CA TYR A 57 -9.35 1.49 16.12
C TYR A 57 -10.14 0.53 17.01
N MET A 58 -10.59 -0.60 16.45
CA MET A 58 -11.27 -1.65 17.21
C MET A 58 -10.34 -2.21 18.27
N THR A 59 -9.08 -2.38 17.93
CA THR A 59 -8.04 -2.86 18.83
C THR A 59 -7.72 -1.89 19.96
N ILE A 60 -7.75 -0.57 19.71
CA ILE A 60 -7.64 0.44 20.77
C ILE A 60 -8.79 0.27 21.79
N VAL A 61 -10.02 0.09 21.30
CA VAL A 61 -11.19 -0.16 22.16
C VAL A 61 -11.01 -1.47 22.95
N ALA A 62 -10.57 -2.55 22.28
CA ALA A 62 -10.28 -3.83 22.92
C ALA A 62 -9.20 -3.71 24.02
N ALA A 63 -8.14 -2.95 23.77
CA ALA A 63 -7.07 -2.72 24.75
C ALA A 63 -7.54 -1.91 25.96
N LEU A 64 -8.48 -0.98 25.78
CA LEU A 64 -9.09 -0.25 26.91
C LEU A 64 -10.02 -1.15 27.74
N LEU A 65 -10.81 -2.01 27.09
CA LEU A 65 -11.78 -2.88 27.76
C LEU A 65 -11.14 -4.09 28.43
N PHE A 66 -10.17 -4.71 27.78
CA PHE A 66 -9.46 -5.87 28.30
C PHE A 66 -8.00 -5.90 27.81
N PRO A 67 -7.10 -5.14 28.47
CA PRO A 67 -5.70 -4.99 28.08
C PRO A 67 -4.95 -6.31 27.80
N PRO A 68 -5.16 -7.41 28.56
CA PRO A 68 -4.44 -8.65 28.33
C PRO A 68 -4.60 -9.24 26.92
N LEU A 69 -5.74 -9.04 26.25
CA LEU A 69 -5.97 -9.51 24.88
C LEU A 69 -5.83 -8.37 23.86
N GLY A 70 -6.25 -7.15 24.21
CA GLY A 70 -6.18 -6.01 23.29
C GLY A 70 -4.75 -5.55 22.99
N ILE A 71 -3.81 -5.62 23.95
CA ILE A 71 -2.40 -5.24 23.69
C ILE A 71 -1.75 -6.15 22.63
N PRO A 72 -1.82 -7.49 22.75
CA PRO A 72 -1.37 -8.39 21.67
C PRO A 72 -2.04 -8.11 20.32
N ALA A 73 -3.33 -7.76 20.33
CA ALA A 73 -4.04 -7.42 19.10
C ALA A 73 -3.46 -6.15 18.43
N ILE A 74 -2.97 -5.16 19.19
CA ILE A 74 -2.30 -3.97 18.60
C ILE A 74 -1.08 -4.41 17.79
N LEU A 75 -0.31 -5.36 18.32
CA LEU A 75 0.88 -5.88 17.63
C LEU A 75 0.50 -6.62 16.33
N PHE A 76 -0.62 -7.33 16.32
CA PHE A 76 -1.09 -8.02 15.11
C PHE A 76 -1.71 -7.05 14.09
N SER A 77 -2.43 -6.00 14.51
CA SER A 77 -2.90 -4.93 13.62
C SER A 77 -1.72 -4.26 12.93
N ARG A 78 -0.67 -3.88 13.67
CA ARG A 78 0.56 -3.30 13.08
C ARG A 78 1.24 -4.24 12.10
N LYS A 79 1.36 -5.54 12.43
CA LYS A 79 1.89 -6.55 11.50
C LYS A 79 1.01 -6.74 10.27
N THR A 80 -0.30 -6.51 10.38
CA THR A 80 -1.23 -6.53 9.24
C THR A 80 -0.95 -5.35 8.32
N GLU A 81 -0.84 -4.14 8.87
CA GLU A 81 -0.50 -2.92 8.11
C GLU A 81 0.85 -3.07 7.38
N GLU A 82 1.88 -3.58 8.07
CA GLU A 82 3.20 -3.83 7.47
C GLU A 82 3.15 -4.88 6.36
N ALA A 83 2.32 -5.92 6.50
CA ALA A 83 2.15 -6.96 5.49
C ALA A 83 1.36 -6.44 4.28
N ASN A 84 0.32 -5.64 4.52
CA ASN A 84 -0.46 -4.97 3.49
C ASN A 84 0.44 -4.04 2.64
N LYS A 85 1.30 -3.23 3.26
CA LYS A 85 2.26 -2.35 2.55
C LYS A 85 3.27 -3.11 1.68
N LYS A 86 3.51 -4.40 1.98
CA LYS A 86 4.46 -5.27 1.26
C LYS A 86 3.75 -6.22 0.27
N SER A 87 2.46 -6.01 0.00
CA SER A 87 1.65 -6.92 -0.83
C SER A 87 1.67 -8.39 -0.36
N ASN A 88 1.90 -8.64 0.94
CA ASN A 88 1.98 -10.01 1.47
C ASN A 88 0.62 -10.45 2.02
N TRP A 89 -0.28 -10.82 1.11
CA TRP A 89 -1.69 -11.10 1.40
C TRP A 89 -1.89 -12.24 2.40
N ASP A 90 -1.09 -13.31 2.30
CA ASP A 90 -1.16 -14.47 3.21
C ASP A 90 -0.92 -14.05 4.67
N LYS A 91 0.17 -13.32 4.92
CA LYS A 91 0.48 -12.81 6.26
C LYS A 91 -0.51 -11.74 6.72
N ALA A 92 -0.96 -10.89 5.81
CA ALA A 92 -1.93 -9.84 6.12
C ALA A 92 -3.24 -10.44 6.60
N TYR A 93 -3.79 -11.44 5.90
CA TYR A 93 -5.03 -12.11 6.32
C TYR A 93 -4.89 -12.91 7.61
N ILE A 94 -3.78 -13.63 7.80
CA ILE A 94 -3.53 -14.38 9.05
C ILE A 94 -3.46 -13.43 10.25
N ASN A 95 -2.74 -12.31 10.12
CA ASN A 95 -2.60 -11.34 11.20
C ASN A 95 -3.91 -10.55 11.43
N SER A 96 -4.60 -10.17 10.35
CA SER A 96 -5.90 -9.49 10.42
C SER A 96 -6.94 -10.36 11.12
N GLY A 97 -7.03 -11.64 10.76
CA GLY A 97 -7.93 -12.61 11.41
C GLY A 97 -7.62 -12.81 12.89
N ARG A 98 -6.33 -12.88 13.27
CA ARG A 98 -5.92 -12.95 14.69
C ARG A 98 -6.30 -11.70 15.46
N THR A 99 -6.12 -10.53 14.85
CA THR A 99 -6.49 -9.24 15.43
C THR A 99 -8.00 -9.20 15.69
N GLY A 100 -8.81 -9.48 14.67
CA GLY A 100 -10.27 -9.49 14.80
C GLY A 100 -10.76 -10.48 15.86
N TRP A 101 -10.19 -11.70 15.90
CA TRP A 101 -10.54 -12.69 16.93
C TRP A 101 -10.23 -12.16 18.34
N LEU A 102 -9.00 -11.68 18.57
CA LEU A 102 -8.59 -11.15 19.86
C LEU A 102 -9.44 -9.95 20.29
N ASP A 103 -9.74 -9.03 19.36
CA ASP A 103 -10.54 -7.84 19.64
C ASP A 103 -11.95 -8.20 20.07
N VAL A 104 -12.63 -9.11 19.36
CA VAL A 104 -13.98 -9.56 19.74
C VAL A 104 -13.98 -10.18 21.14
N PHE A 105 -13.03 -11.09 21.42
CA PHE A 105 -12.96 -11.73 22.74
C PHE A 105 -12.61 -10.73 23.85
N ALA A 106 -11.67 -9.81 23.61
CA ALA A 106 -11.31 -8.77 24.56
C ALA A 106 -12.51 -7.89 24.90
N ILE A 107 -13.26 -7.43 23.89
CA ILE A 107 -14.44 -6.58 24.06
C ILE A 107 -15.52 -7.33 24.83
N LEU A 108 -15.84 -8.58 24.46
CA LEU A 108 -16.86 -9.37 25.13
C LEU A 108 -16.52 -9.64 26.61
N ILE A 109 -15.26 -10.01 26.89
CA ILE A 109 -14.80 -10.25 28.27
C ILE A 109 -14.83 -8.94 29.06
N GLY A 110 -14.29 -7.85 28.52
CA GLY A 110 -14.27 -6.55 29.18
C GLY A 110 -15.67 -6.04 29.51
N LEU A 111 -16.60 -6.11 28.55
CA LEU A 111 -18.00 -5.76 28.79
C LEU A 111 -18.66 -6.69 29.82
N GLY A 112 -18.35 -7.99 29.81
CA GLY A 112 -18.84 -8.94 30.81
C GLY A 112 -18.35 -8.60 32.23
N ILE A 113 -17.09 -8.22 32.39
CA ILE A 113 -16.52 -7.78 33.66
C ILE A 113 -17.19 -6.49 34.13
N ILE A 114 -17.31 -5.48 33.25
CA ILE A 114 -17.97 -4.21 33.57
C ILE A 114 -19.42 -4.46 34.00
N TYR A 115 -20.17 -5.26 33.25
CA TYR A 115 -21.54 -5.63 33.58
C TYR A 115 -21.65 -6.27 34.96
N TYR A 116 -20.76 -7.23 35.28
CA TYR A 116 -20.73 -7.86 36.59
C TYR A 116 -20.42 -6.85 37.71
N CYS A 117 -19.42 -6.00 37.53
CA CYS A 117 -19.06 -4.98 38.51
C CYS A 117 -20.18 -3.97 38.74
N VAL A 118 -20.94 -3.60 37.71
CA VAL A 118 -22.05 -2.63 37.85
C VAL A 118 -23.26 -3.25 38.55
N LEU A 119 -23.55 -4.53 38.34
CA LEU A 119 -24.74 -5.17 38.90
C LEU A 119 -24.54 -5.82 40.27
N PHE A 120 -23.33 -6.30 40.57
CA PHE A 120 -23.09 -7.20 41.70
C PHE A 120 -21.97 -6.79 42.65
N MET A 121 -21.23 -5.71 42.35
CA MET A 121 -20.28 -5.08 43.28
C MET A 121 -20.78 -3.69 43.68
#